data_AF-A0A932QP44-F1
#
_entry.id   AF-A0A932QP44-F1
#
_cell.length_a   1.000
_cell.length_b   1.000
_cell.length_c   1.000
_cell.angle_alpha   90.00
_cell.angle_beta   90.00
_cell.angle_gamma   90.00
#
_symmetry.space_group_name_H-M   'P 1'
#
loop_
_entity.id
_entity.type
_entity.pdbx_description
1 polymer ?
#
loop_
_entity_poly.entity_id
_entity_poly.type
_entity_poly.pdbx_seq_one_letter_code
_entity_poly.pdbx_strand_id
1 'polypeptide(L)'
;MKHGLLTLLAFLAVSTFSCATEPVKDPVTDSKYFLAKVSRLADSLVKQAVRRPRRAAIMDFVNANGKTSQFGRYLTSKFTEISVEKNLFVTPAEGEVSKSLRQLNLAY
;
A
#
# COMPACT_ATOMS: atom_id res chain seq x y z
N MET A 1 48.43 34.36 29.55
CA MET A 1 49.40 33.24 29.50
C MET A 1 48.90 32.12 30.40
N LYS A 2 48.91 30.87 29.90
CA LYS A 2 48.71 29.57 30.59
C LYS A 2 47.25 29.26 31.02
N HIS A 3 46.46 28.48 30.28
CA HIS A 3 46.44 27.02 30.02
C HIS A 3 46.10 26.13 31.22
N GLY A 4 45.10 25.26 31.01
CA GLY A 4 44.69 24.12 31.84
C GLY A 4 43.21 23.81 31.60
N LEU A 5 42.80 23.26 30.46
CA LEU A 5 42.78 21.82 30.18
C LEU A 5 42.23 20.99 31.35
N LEU A 6 40.90 20.88 31.44
CA LEU A 6 40.25 19.77 32.13
C LEU A 6 39.11 19.22 31.25
N THR A 7 39.42 18.06 30.64
CA THR A 7 38.58 16.85 30.62
C THR A 7 37.09 17.06 30.33
N LEU A 8 36.64 16.83 29.10
CA LEU A 8 36.28 15.49 28.59
C LEU A 8 35.20 14.81 29.46
N LEU A 9 33.95 15.23 29.29
CA LEU A 9 32.73 14.50 29.63
C LEU A 9 31.73 14.83 28.51
N ALA A 10 31.85 14.21 27.33
CA ALA A 10 31.25 12.90 27.08
C ALA A 10 29.79 12.79 27.54
N PHE A 11 28.97 13.82 27.34
CA PHE A 11 27.52 13.64 27.21
C PHE A 11 27.20 13.14 25.79
N LEU A 12 27.57 11.87 25.57
CA LEU A 12 26.95 11.02 24.56
C LEU A 12 25.47 10.93 24.94
N ALA A 13 24.66 11.79 24.33
CA ALA A 13 23.23 11.59 24.24
C ALA A 13 23.02 10.32 23.39
N VAL A 14 23.09 9.16 24.05
CA VAL A 14 22.56 7.91 23.53
C VAL A 14 21.06 8.12 23.46
N SER A 15 20.60 8.70 22.35
CA SER A 15 19.21 8.67 21.95
C SER A 15 18.89 7.19 21.70
N THR A 16 18.43 6.53 22.75
CA THR A 16 17.80 5.22 22.65
C THR A 16 16.59 5.41 21.73
N PHE A 17 16.76 5.04 20.46
CA PHE A 17 15.64 4.67 19.60
C PHE A 17 14.98 3.45 20.26
N SER A 18 14.10 3.71 21.21
CA SER A 18 13.11 2.74 21.63
C SER A 18 12.19 2.58 20.42
N CYS A 19 12.56 1.61 19.56
CA CYS A 19 11.66 1.09 18.55
C CYS A 19 10.52 0.44 19.33
N ALA A 20 9.50 1.23 19.63
CA ALA A 20 8.27 0.75 20.22
C ALA A 20 7.66 -0.20 19.21
N THR A 21 7.92 -1.48 19.38
CA THR A 21 7.22 -2.55 18.67
C THR A 21 5.76 -2.41 19.06
N GLU A 22 4.95 -1.76 18.22
CA GLU A 22 3.51 -1.71 18.44
C GLU A 22 3.02 -3.15 18.65
N PRO A 23 2.21 -3.42 19.68
CA PRO A 23 1.66 -4.75 19.89
C PRO A 23 0.91 -5.15 18.62
N VAL A 24 1.23 -6.34 18.11
CA VAL A 24 0.57 -6.93 16.95
C VAL A 24 -0.91 -7.01 17.27
N LYS A 25 -1.70 -6.05 16.78
CA LYS A 25 -3.15 -6.09 16.89
C LYS A 25 -3.63 -7.37 16.24
N ASP A 26 -4.48 -8.11 16.94
CA ASP A 26 -5.09 -9.32 16.39
C ASP A 26 -5.63 -9.02 14.99
N PRO A 27 -5.40 -9.92 14.02
CA PRO A 27 -5.88 -9.72 12.67
C PRO A 27 -7.41 -9.63 12.72
N VAL A 28 -7.95 -8.45 12.44
CA VAL A 28 -9.39 -8.30 12.19
C VAL A 28 -9.69 -9.16 10.98
N THR A 29 -10.57 -10.16 11.11
CA THR A 29 -10.94 -11.10 10.03
C THR A 29 -12.34 -10.85 9.48
N ASP A 30 -13.02 -9.78 9.94
CA ASP A 30 -14.36 -9.44 9.50
C ASP A 30 -14.35 -8.96 8.04
N SER A 31 -15.01 -9.72 7.16
CA SER A 31 -15.16 -9.38 5.75
C SER A 31 -15.84 -8.02 5.55
N LYS A 32 -16.80 -7.64 6.40
CA LYS A 32 -17.49 -6.34 6.34
C LYS A 32 -16.53 -5.19 6.61
N TYR A 33 -15.61 -5.36 7.56
CA TYR A 33 -14.61 -4.36 7.88
C TYR A 33 -13.75 -4.04 6.66
N PHE A 34 -13.23 -5.06 5.97
CA PHE A 34 -12.37 -4.84 4.81
C PHE A 34 -13.13 -4.34 3.60
N LEU A 35 -14.36 -4.79 3.36
CA LEU A 35 -15.21 -4.24 2.30
C LEU A 35 -15.43 -2.73 2.52
N ALA A 36 -15.68 -2.30 3.75
CA ALA A 36 -15.81 -0.88 4.07
C ALA A 36 -14.50 -0.11 3.82
N LYS A 37 -13.33 -0.70 4.09
CA LYS A 37 -12.03 -0.09 3.80
C LYS A 37 -11.77 0.04 2.30
N VAL A 38 -12.07 -1.01 1.53
CA VAL A 38 -11.93 -1.01 0.07
C VAL A 38 -12.86 0.01 -0.57
N SER A 39 -14.11 0.12 -0.10
CA SER A 39 -15.07 1.13 -0.57
C SER A 39 -14.58 2.55 -0.27
N ARG A 40 -14.09 2.82 0.95
CA ARG A 40 -13.50 4.13 1.30
C ARG A 40 -12.28 4.48 0.47
N LEU A 41 -11.45 3.49 0.13
CA LEU A 41 -10.31 3.69 -0.77
C LEU A 41 -10.79 4.16 -2.15
N ALA A 42 -11.78 3.47 -2.72
CA ALA A 42 -12.37 3.86 -4.00
C ALA A 42 -12.95 5.29 -3.96
N ASP A 43 -13.71 5.65 -2.92
CA ASP A 43 -14.27 6.99 -2.76
C ASP A 43 -13.18 8.07 -2.63
N SER A 44 -12.08 7.75 -1.95
CA SER A 44 -10.95 8.68 -1.79
C SER A 44 -10.26 8.93 -3.13
N LEU A 45 -10.13 7.90 -3.97
CA LEU A 45 -9.58 8.01 -5.32
C LEU A 45 -10.47 8.85 -6.24
N VAL A 46 -11.80 8.71 -6.16
CA VAL A 46 -12.73 9.58 -6.89
C VAL A 46 -12.49 11.05 -6.53
N LYS A 47 -12.40 11.36 -5.23
CA LYS A 47 -12.24 12.74 -4.75
C LYS A 47 -10.90 13.35 -5.16
N GLN A 48 -9.86 12.52 -5.26
CA GLN A 48 -8.51 12.96 -5.65
C GLN A 48 -8.29 12.97 -7.17
N ALA A 49 -9.19 12.37 -7.96
CA ALA A 49 -9.08 12.34 -9.41
C ALA A 49 -9.38 13.73 -10.01
N VAL A 50 -8.35 14.55 -10.20
CA VAL A 50 -8.42 15.90 -10.80
C VAL A 50 -8.83 15.88 -12.29
N ARG A 51 -8.78 14.73 -12.97
CA ARG A 51 -9.08 14.58 -14.41
C ARG A 51 -9.86 13.29 -14.69
N ARG A 52 -10.62 13.29 -15.81
CA ARG A 52 -11.41 12.17 -16.34
C ARG A 52 -10.64 10.83 -16.29
N PRO A 53 -11.35 9.70 -16.09
CA PRO A 53 -10.75 8.41 -15.77
C PRO A 53 -9.73 7.97 -16.83
N ARG A 54 -8.50 7.69 -16.38
CA ARG A 54 -7.44 7.09 -17.18
C ARG A 54 -7.62 5.57 -17.20
N ARG A 55 -7.17 4.90 -18.26
CA ARG A 55 -7.04 3.45 -18.28
C ARG A 55 -6.06 3.04 -17.18
N ALA A 56 -6.46 2.14 -16.29
CA ALA A 56 -5.64 1.72 -15.15
C ALA A 56 -5.73 0.20 -14.99
N ALA A 57 -4.59 -0.43 -14.80
CA ALA A 57 -4.51 -1.82 -14.38
C ALA A 57 -4.60 -1.86 -12.84
N ILE A 58 -5.57 -2.61 -12.32
CA ILE A 58 -5.69 -2.87 -10.89
C ILE A 58 -4.81 -4.08 -10.59
N MET A 59 -3.77 -3.88 -9.79
CA MET A 59 -2.87 -4.95 -9.36
C MET A 59 -3.37 -5.58 -8.05
N ASP A 60 -2.88 -6.78 -7.78
CA ASP A 60 -3.25 -7.50 -6.56
C ASP A 60 -2.82 -6.77 -5.29
N PHE A 61 -3.69 -6.75 -4.27
CA PHE A 61 -3.29 -6.33 -2.94
C PHE A 61 -2.30 -7.33 -2.35
N VAL A 62 -1.11 -6.83 -2.01
CA VAL A 62 -0.04 -7.59 -1.39
C VAL A 62 0.02 -7.32 0.11
N ASN A 63 0.47 -8.30 0.88
CA ASN A 63 0.77 -8.10 2.30
C ASN A 63 2.08 -7.32 2.48
N ALA A 64 2.45 -7.02 3.75
CA ALA A 64 3.68 -6.30 4.08
C ALA A 64 4.96 -6.99 3.57
N ASN A 65 4.91 -8.29 3.28
CA ASN A 65 6.02 -9.07 2.75
C ASN A 65 6.02 -9.14 1.21
N GLY A 66 5.17 -8.35 0.53
CA GLY A 66 5.04 -8.32 -0.92
C GLY A 66 4.37 -9.56 -1.53
N LYS A 67 3.80 -10.46 -0.71
CA LYS A 67 3.13 -11.67 -1.20
C LYS A 67 1.63 -11.43 -1.35
N THR A 68 1.09 -11.87 -2.49
CA THR A 68 -0.35 -11.91 -2.70
C THR A 68 -0.94 -13.14 -2.02
N SER A 69 -1.82 -12.91 -1.04
CA SER A 69 -2.62 -13.98 -0.41
C SER A 69 -3.95 -14.18 -1.13
N GLN A 70 -4.67 -15.27 -0.85
CA GLN A 70 -6.05 -15.46 -1.34
C GLN A 70 -6.95 -14.30 -0.91
N PHE A 71 -6.75 -13.80 0.30
CA PHE A 71 -7.47 -12.64 0.80
C PHE A 71 -7.13 -11.36 0.02
N GLY A 72 -5.85 -11.15 -0.32
CA GLY A 72 -5.41 -10.06 -1.19
C GLY A 72 -6.14 -10.08 -2.53
N ARG A 73 -6.17 -11.24 -3.21
CA ARG A 73 -6.91 -11.43 -4.47
C ARG A 73 -8.40 -11.15 -4.35
N TYR A 74 -9.01 -11.60 -3.25
CA TYR A 74 -10.43 -11.33 -2.97
C TYR A 74 -10.70 -9.83 -2.84
N LEU A 75 -9.85 -9.10 -2.10
CA LEU A 75 -9.97 -7.64 -1.99
C LEU A 75 -9.73 -6.94 -3.33
N THR A 76 -8.80 -7.44 -4.16
CA THR A 76 -8.56 -6.90 -5.51
C THR A 76 -9.80 -7.02 -6.37
N SER A 77 -10.45 -8.19 -6.34
CA SER A 77 -11.69 -8.43 -7.07
C SER A 77 -12.79 -7.45 -6.62
N LYS A 78 -12.97 -7.29 -5.31
CA LYS A 78 -13.97 -6.34 -4.77
C LYS A 78 -13.66 -4.88 -5.08
N PHE A 79 -12.40 -4.49 -5.06
CA PHE A 79 -12.00 -3.16 -5.48
C PHE A 79 -12.24 -2.93 -6.97
N THR A 80 -12.02 -3.97 -7.79
CA THR A 80 -12.26 -3.93 -9.25
C THR A 80 -13.74 -3.77 -9.55
N GLU A 81 -14.60 -4.56 -8.90
CA GLU A 81 -16.07 -4.43 -9.00
C GLU A 81 -16.51 -2.98 -8.69
N ILE A 82 -16.08 -2.44 -7.54
CA ILE A 82 -16.42 -1.08 -7.11
C ILE A 82 -15.86 -0.03 -8.09
N SER A 83 -14.66 -0.26 -8.64
CA SER A 83 -14.03 0.66 -9.58
C SER A 83 -14.79 0.73 -10.91
N VAL A 84 -15.28 -0.41 -11.40
CA VAL A 84 -16.13 -0.47 -12.59
C VAL A 84 -17.47 0.19 -12.32
N GLU A 85 -18.13 -0.14 -11.22
CA GLU A 85 -19.43 0.43 -10.83
C GLU A 85 -19.39 1.96 -10.71
N LYS A 86 -18.33 2.49 -10.09
CA LYS A 86 -18.13 3.94 -9.92
C LYS A 86 -17.53 4.63 -11.15
N ASN A 87 -17.29 3.92 -12.25
CA ASN A 87 -16.60 4.42 -13.44
C ASN A 87 -15.27 5.13 -13.12
N LEU A 88 -14.55 4.59 -12.13
CA LEU A 88 -13.30 5.17 -11.61
C LEU A 88 -12.16 5.09 -12.64
N PHE A 89 -12.11 3.98 -13.39
CA PHE A 89 -11.09 3.72 -14.40
C PHE A 89 -11.72 2.99 -15.58
N VAL A 90 -11.13 3.14 -16.76
CA VAL A 90 -11.35 2.19 -17.85
C VAL A 90 -10.48 0.97 -17.54
N THR A 91 -11.09 -0.10 -17.06
CA THR A 91 -10.37 -1.33 -16.72
C THR A 91 -10.06 -2.08 -18.03
N PRO A 92 -8.79 -2.45 -18.30
CA PRO A 92 -8.47 -3.29 -19.44
C PRO A 92 -9.18 -4.65 -19.31
N ALA A 93 -9.52 -5.25 -20.44
CA ALA A 93 -10.15 -6.56 -20.47
C ALA A 93 -9.19 -7.62 -19.89
N GLU A 94 -9.76 -8.69 -19.33
CA GLU A 94 -8.98 -9.79 -18.79
C GLU A 94 -8.00 -10.33 -19.84
N GLY A 95 -6.74 -10.48 -19.46
CA GLY A 95 -5.67 -10.94 -20.36
C GLY A 95 -4.94 -9.83 -21.14
N GLU A 96 -5.44 -8.60 -21.21
CA GLU A 96 -4.70 -7.51 -21.86
C GLU A 96 -3.44 -7.13 -21.09
N VAL A 97 -3.53 -7.09 -19.75
CA VAL A 97 -2.37 -6.79 -18.89
C VAL A 97 -1.29 -7.86 -19.04
N SER A 98 -1.67 -9.14 -19.00
CA SER A 98 -0.70 -10.24 -19.16
C SER A 98 -0.09 -10.28 -20.55
N LYS A 99 -0.88 -9.97 -21.59
CA LYS A 99 -0.38 -9.82 -22.97
C LYS A 99 0.62 -8.66 -23.09
N SER A 100 0.31 -7.50 -22.51
CA SER A 100 1.22 -6.35 -22.50
C SER A 100 2.51 -6.63 -21.71
N LEU A 101 2.42 -7.30 -20.56
CA LEU A 101 3.60 -7.69 -19.78
C LEU A 101 4.50 -8.65 -20.56
N ARG A 102 3.92 -9.65 -21.24
CA ARG A 102 4.64 -10.57 -22.13
C ARG A 102 5.30 -9.83 -23.30
N GLN A 103 4.60 -8.89 -23.94
CA GLN A 103 5.14 -8.08 -25.03
C GLN A 103 6.30 -7.20 -24.58
N LEU A 104 6.29 -6.72 -23.34
CA LEU A 104 7.33 -5.89 -22.76
C LEU A 104 8.51 -6.70 -22.18
N ASN A 105 8.48 -8.04 -22.30
CA ASN A 105 9.47 -8.93 -21.70
C ASN A 105 9.64 -8.74 -20.18
N LEU A 106 8.60 -8.19 -19.53
CA LEU A 106 8.56 -8.06 -18.08
C LEU A 106 8.06 -9.40 -17.54
N ALA A 107 9.02 -10.27 -17.20
CA ALA A 107 8.74 -11.57 -16.61
C ALA A 107 7.96 -11.41 -15.30
N TYR A 108 6.92 -12.24 -15.14
CA TYR A 108 6.09 -12.37 -13.95
C TYR A 108 6.42 -13.67 -13.23
#